data_AF-A0A1N7D5D2-F1
#
_entry.id   AF-A0A1N7D5D2-F1
#
_cell.length_a   1.000
_cell.length_b   1.000
_cell.length_c   1.000
_cell.angle_alpha   90.00
_cell.angle_beta   90.00
_cell.angle_gamma   90.00
#
_symmetry.space_group_name_H-M   'P 1'
#
loop_
_entity.id
_entity.type
_entity.pdbx_description
1 polymer ?
#
loop_
_entity_poly.entity_id
_entity_poly.type
_entity_poly.pdbx_seq_one_letter_code
_entity_poly.pdbx_strand_id
1 'polypeptide(L)' 'MTRKMTLEVSADDDDVAYLILPDHPRDGVAGISRKQIRLRDLLEYVGPDIYFDFDEGGKLVGAEILA' A
#
# COMPACT_ATOMS: atom_id res chain seq x y z
N MET A 1 4.16 14.95 17.14
CA MET A 1 5.11 14.02 16.49
C MET A 1 4.77 13.98 15.01
N THR A 2 5.73 14.24 14.12
CA THR A 2 5.49 14.22 12.67
C THR A 2 5.31 12.77 12.22
N ARG A 3 4.12 12.48 11.69
CA ARG A 3 3.76 11.18 11.13
C ARG A 3 4.49 10.99 9.79
N LYS A 4 5.46 10.07 9.73
CA LYS A 4 6.29 9.81 8.54
C LYS A 4 5.67 8.72 7.66
N MET A 5 5.70 8.93 6.35
CA MET A 5 5.47 7.88 5.36
C MET A 5 6.80 7.25 4.94
N THR A 6 6.78 6.01 4.45
CA THR A 6 7.99 5.32 3.97
C THR A 6 7.69 4.58 2.68
N LEU A 7 8.65 4.59 1.76
CA LEU A 7 8.62 3.79 0.54
C LEU A 7 9.71 2.73 0.66
N GLU A 8 9.35 1.46 0.52
CA GLU A 8 10.24 0.32 0.66
C GLU A 8 10.11 -0.56 -0.59
N VAL A 9 11.23 -0.87 -1.26
CA VAL A 9 11.24 -1.87 -2.34
C VAL A 9 11.28 -3.25 -1.70
N SER A 10 10.50 -4.19 -2.21
CA SER A 10 10.47 -5.57 -1.71
C SER A 10 11.87 -6.18 -1.80
N ALA A 11 12.27 -6.88 -0.75
CA ALA A 11 13.55 -7.60 -0.72
C ALA A 11 13.52 -8.86 -1.61
N ASP A 12 12.33 -9.38 -1.89
CA ASP A 12 12.13 -10.62 -2.64
C ASP A 12 11.76 -10.37 -4.12
N ASP A 13 11.37 -9.14 -4.48
CA ASP A 13 10.91 -8.76 -5.82
C ASP A 13 11.21 -7.27 -6.08
N ASP A 14 12.13 -6.96 -6.99
CA ASP A 14 12.55 -5.58 -7.28
C ASP A 14 11.53 -4.79 -8.11
N ASP A 15 10.52 -5.46 -8.66
CA ASP A 15 9.39 -4.83 -9.36
C ASP A 15 8.25 -4.44 -8.41
N VAL A 16 8.37 -4.72 -7.10
CA VAL A 16 7.35 -4.39 -6.09
C VAL A 16 7.87 -3.36 -5.09
N ALA A 17 7.09 -2.29 -4.87
CA ALA A 17 7.35 -1.31 -3.84
C ALA A 17 6.11 -1.03 -2.98
N TYR A 18 6.33 -0.84 -1.68
CA TYR A 18 5.31 -0.56 -0.67
C TYR A 18 5.41 0.87 -0.16
N LEU A 19 4.35 1.65 -0.35
CA LEU A 19 4.13 2.91 0.34
C LEU A 19 3.41 2.64 1.67
N ILE A 20 4.11 2.85 2.77
CA ILE A 20 3.61 2.65 4.14
C ILE A 20 3.19 4.01 4.73
N LEU A 21 1.89 4.17 5.00
CA LEU A 21 1.37 5.40 5.61
C LEU A 21 1.54 5.38 7.14
N PRO A 22 1.45 6.54 7.81
CA PRO A 22 1.79 6.64 9.23
C PRO A 22 0.93 5.82 10.19
N ASP A 23 -0.30 5.47 9.78
CA ASP A 23 -1.20 4.65 10.57
C ASP A 23 -1.14 3.16 10.18
N HIS A 24 -0.21 2.81 9.29
CA HIS A 24 0.08 1.41 8.99
C HIS A 24 0.69 0.75 10.24
N PRO A 25 0.11 -0.36 10.73
CA PRO A 25 0.58 -1.01 11.95
C PRO A 25 2.01 -1.58 11.85
N ARG A 26 2.58 -1.70 10.64
CA ARG A 26 3.90 -2.30 10.34
C ARG A 26 4.03 -3.73 10.89
N ASP A 27 5.23 -4.32 10.75
CA ASP A 27 5.55 -5.75 10.88
C ASP A 27 4.77 -6.56 11.93
N GLY A 28 4.41 -7.79 11.55
CA GLY A 28 3.96 -8.83 12.48
C GLY A 28 2.46 -9.13 12.48
N VAL A 29 1.65 -8.44 11.67
CA VAL A 29 0.22 -8.73 11.56
C VAL A 29 -0.08 -9.23 10.15
N ALA A 30 -0.28 -10.54 10.00
CA ALA A 30 -0.85 -11.09 8.77
C ALA A 30 -2.28 -10.56 8.58
N GLY A 31 -2.60 -10.06 7.39
CA GLY A 31 -3.95 -9.57 7.05
C GLY A 31 -4.26 -8.14 7.50
N ILE A 32 -3.26 -7.25 7.56
CA ILE A 32 -3.45 -5.81 7.81
C ILE A 32 -4.34 -5.18 6.75
N SER A 33 -4.09 -5.48 5.48
CA SER A 33 -5.01 -5.12 4.41
C SER A 33 -6.19 -6.09 4.44
N ARG A 34 -7.37 -5.57 4.77
CA ARG A 34 -8.64 -6.32 4.70
C ARG A 34 -9.34 -6.10 3.37
N LYS A 35 -8.95 -5.04 2.67
CA LYS A 35 -9.46 -4.67 1.37
C LYS A 35 -8.34 -4.03 0.58
N GLN A 36 -8.22 -4.45 -0.67
CA GLN A 36 -7.42 -3.80 -1.69
C GLN A 36 -8.32 -3.22 -2.78
N ILE A 37 -7.96 -2.03 -3.26
CA ILE A 37 -8.62 -1.41 -4.41
C ILE A 37 -7.56 -1.03 -5.43
N ARG A 38 -7.69 -1.51 -6.66
CA ARG A 38 -6.78 -1.12 -7.75
C ARG A 38 -7.10 0.29 -8.22
N LEU A 39 -6.08 1.13 -8.41
CA LEU A 39 -6.23 2.52 -8.87
C LEU A 39 -6.99 2.61 -10.20
N ARG A 40 -6.72 1.69 -11.12
CA ARG A 40 -7.36 1.66 -12.46
C ARG A 40 -8.86 1.38 -12.41
N ASP A 41 -9.37 0.81 -11.33
CA ASP A 41 -10.82 0.62 -11.13
C ASP A 41 -11.51 1.91 -10.68
N LEU A 42 -10.74 2.93 -10.26
CA LEU A 42 -11.23 4.22 -9.78
C LEU A 42 -11.13 5.31 -10.83
N LEU A 43 -10.11 5.28 -11.68
CA LEU A 43 -9.86 6.29 -12.71
C LEU A 43 -9.01 5.76 -13.85
N GLU A 44 -9.11 6.41 -15.01
CA GLU A 44 -8.25 6.12 -16.15
C GLU A 44 -6.81 6.50 -15.82
N TYR A 45 -5.97 5.48 -15.64
CA TYR A 45 -4.58 5.64 -15.23
C TYR A 45 -3.67 4.77 -16.09
N VAL A 46 -2.62 5.38 -16.65
CA VAL A 46 -1.55 4.70 -17.40
C VAL A 46 -0.26 4.82 -16.58
N GLY A 47 0.28 3.67 -16.18
CA GLY A 47 1.45 3.57 -15.30
C GLY A 47 1.52 2.22 -14.58
N PRO A 48 2.37 2.08 -13.55
CA PRO A 48 2.46 0.89 -12.70
C PRO A 48 1.11 0.44 -12.16
N ASP A 49 0.94 -0.84 -11.84
CA ASP A 49 -0.25 -1.29 -11.13
C ASP A 49 -0.17 -0.86 -9.66
N ILE A 50 -1.17 -0.09 -9.22
CA ILE A 50 -1.22 0.45 -7.86
C ILE A 50 -2.44 -0.12 -7.15
N TYR A 51 -2.21 -0.74 -5.99
CA TYR A 51 -3.24 -1.26 -5.10
C TYR A 51 -3.24 -0.47 -3.80
N PHE A 52 -4.40 0.04 -3.41
CA PHE A 52 -4.61 0.76 -2.17
C PHE A 52 -5.02 -0.19 -1.04
N ASP A 53 -4.28 -0.18 0.06
CA ASP A 53 -4.51 -1.05 1.21
C ASP A 53 -5.32 -0.34 2.29
N PHE A 54 -6.44 -0.94 2.68
CA PHE A 54 -7.30 -0.43 3.74
C PHE A 54 -7.31 -1.36 4.96
N ASP A 55 -7.33 -0.74 6.14
CA ASP A 55 -7.50 -1.45 7.41
C ASP A 55 -8.96 -1.90 7.64
N GLU A 56 -9.22 -2.55 8.78
CA GLU A 56 -10.56 -3.00 9.19
C GLU A 56 -11.59 -1.85 9.30
N GLY A 57 -11.12 -0.63 9.60
CA GLY A 57 -11.96 0.56 9.66
C GLY A 57 -12.23 1.21 8.30
N GLY A 58 -11.71 0.64 7.21
CA GLY A 58 -11.80 1.20 5.87
C GLY A 58 -10.92 2.43 5.67
N LYS A 59 -9.89 2.62 6.50
CA LYS A 59 -8.92 3.70 6.37
C LYS A 59 -7.74 3.24 5.53
N LEU A 60 -7.32 4.09 4.60
CA LEU A 60 -6.12 3.85 3.80
C LEU A 60 -4.88 3.84 4.70
N VAL A 61 -4.14 2.75 4.66
CA VAL A 61 -2.91 2.55 5.45
C VAL A 61 -1.67 2.32 4.58
N GLY A 62 -1.83 2.03 3.30
CA GLY A 62 -0.70 1.84 2.41
C GLY A 62 -1.08 1.74 0.95
N ALA A 63 -0.07 1.53 0.12
CA ALA A 63 -0.25 1.09 -1.26
C ALA A 63 0.89 0.18 -1.69
N GLU A 64 0.56 -0.80 -2.52
CA GLU A 64 1.50 -1.66 -3.24
C GLU A 64 1.58 -1.18 -4.68
N ILE A 65 2.80 -1.06 -5.20
CA ILE A 65 3.11 -0.57 -6.55
C ILE A 65 3.88 -1.66 -7.27
N LEU A 66 3.36 -2.13 -8.40
CA LEU A 66 3.94 -3.16 -9.25
C LEU A 66 4.36 -2.53 -10.59
N ALA A 67 5.66 -2.54 -10.87
CA ALA A 67 6.26 -1.96 -12.07
C ALA A 67 6.12 -2.84 -13.32
#